data_AF-A0A6N7PMT7-F1
#
_entry.id   AF-A0A6N7PMT7-F1
#
_cell.length_a   1.000
_cell.length_b   1.000
_cell.length_c   1.000
_cell.angle_alpha   90.00
_cell.angle_beta   90.00
_cell.angle_gamma   90.00
#
_symmetry.space_group_name_H-M   'P 1'
#
loop_
_entity.id
_entity.type
_entity.pdbx_description
1 polymer ?
#
loop_
_entity_poly.entity_id
_entity_poly.type
_entity_poly.pdbx_seq_one_letter_code
_entity_poly.pdbx_strand_id
1 'polypeptide(L)'
;MTHGLFGSSWYPTGHGLEGVHDMKHTPITILTFAVALATSAAAEAHISAVSPTAIANKTTVVELGVGHGCEGSDTYAITVDIPKGMTSVRPMWSDFGKTSLTYDPVDPALVTSVTWQKDDADALPGDSNYYKLAFRARVPNAPFTSIYYKVHQVCRAADATLSYAEWVALPGEMGEPAAAQVIVPDHLPGWNKYTVPVDIADLGVFFKDALIVWRGADAYSFNDNTVELIQGTDGVTLLAADGVKANDEIWVRY
;
A
#
# COMPACT_ATOMS: atom_id res chain seq x y z
N MET A 1 70.47 20.67 23.44
CA MET A 1 69.02 20.73 23.14
C MET A 1 68.86 20.43 21.66
N THR A 2 68.20 19.31 21.36
CA THR A 2 67.68 18.88 20.04
C THR A 2 68.59 19.12 18.82
N HIS A 3 69.51 18.17 18.58
CA HIS A 3 70.23 17.93 17.31
C HIS A 3 69.20 17.53 16.22
N GLY A 4 69.20 17.98 14.96
CA GLY A 4 70.30 18.10 13.99
C GLY A 4 70.68 16.70 13.47
N LEU A 5 70.84 16.36 12.19
CA LEU A 5 71.10 17.10 10.95
C LEU A 5 71.41 16.03 9.86
N PHE A 6 71.20 16.36 8.56
CA PHE A 6 71.86 15.82 7.34
C PHE A 6 71.71 14.30 7.00
N GLY A 7 71.70 13.84 5.75
CA GLY A 7 71.92 14.45 4.45
C GLY A 7 72.03 13.35 3.36
N SER A 8 71.50 13.67 2.18
CA SER A 8 71.86 13.27 0.80
C SER A 8 72.94 12.19 0.55
N SER A 9 72.68 11.30 -0.43
CA SER A 9 73.72 10.72 -1.31
C SER A 9 73.13 9.83 -2.42
N TRP A 10 73.00 10.35 -3.65
CA TRP A 10 73.80 9.97 -4.84
C TRP A 10 73.18 8.85 -5.73
N TYR A 11 72.52 9.29 -6.84
CA TYR A 11 72.52 8.64 -8.18
C TYR A 11 73.92 8.82 -8.83
N PRO A 12 74.32 8.30 -10.03
CA PRO A 12 73.52 7.77 -11.16
C PRO A 12 74.16 6.59 -11.96
N THR A 13 73.46 6.07 -12.99
CA THR A 13 73.96 5.78 -14.36
C THR A 13 72.80 5.13 -15.14
N GLY A 14 72.41 5.54 -16.35
CA GLY A 14 73.05 6.46 -17.28
C GLY A 14 72.09 7.04 -18.32
N HIS A 15 72.67 7.95 -19.09
CA HIS A 15 72.22 8.51 -20.37
C HIS A 15 71.58 7.43 -21.27
N GLY A 16 70.47 7.65 -21.95
CA GLY A 16 70.15 8.84 -22.75
C GLY A 16 70.65 8.60 -24.18
N LEU A 17 69.71 8.35 -25.11
CA LEU A 17 69.55 9.03 -26.41
C LEU A 17 68.95 8.12 -27.50
N GLU A 18 67.83 8.61 -28.04
CA GLU A 18 67.41 8.57 -29.46
C GLU A 18 66.94 7.20 -30.03
N GLY A 19 65.77 7.05 -30.62
CA GLY A 19 64.76 8.02 -30.99
C GLY A 19 63.53 7.36 -31.63
N VAL A 20 62.42 8.12 -31.54
CA VAL A 20 61.31 8.24 -32.50
C VAL A 20 60.60 6.95 -32.93
N HIS A 21 59.51 6.64 -32.23
CA HIS A 21 58.26 6.29 -32.90
C HIS A 21 57.15 7.23 -32.44
N ASP A 22 56.73 8.07 -33.38
CA ASP A 22 55.57 8.94 -33.31
C ASP A 22 54.31 8.08 -33.13
N MET A 23 53.72 8.14 -31.94
CA MET A 23 52.46 7.49 -31.64
C MET A 23 51.64 8.45 -30.79
N LYS A 24 50.81 9.22 -31.49
CA LYS A 24 49.75 10.07 -30.91
C LYS A 24 48.80 9.17 -30.12
N HIS A 25 49.03 9.04 -28.83
CA HIS A 25 48.08 8.42 -27.91
C HIS A 25 47.34 9.50 -27.14
N THR A 26 46.25 9.94 -27.76
CA THR A 26 45.15 10.60 -27.04
C THR A 26 44.68 9.64 -25.95
N PRO A 27 44.69 10.01 -24.66
CA PRO A 27 44.07 9.21 -23.62
C PRO A 27 42.55 9.24 -23.84
N ILE A 28 42.01 8.14 -24.37
CA ILE A 28 40.58 7.89 -24.35
C ILE A 28 40.24 7.53 -22.90
N THR A 29 39.85 8.53 -22.12
CA THR A 29 39.15 8.33 -20.86
C THR A 29 37.79 7.72 -21.20
N ILE A 30 37.67 6.39 -21.10
CA ILE A 30 36.38 5.71 -21.13
C ILE A 30 35.70 6.05 -19.80
N LEU A 31 34.84 7.07 -19.83
CA LEU A 31 33.91 7.37 -18.76
C LEU A 31 32.83 6.28 -18.76
N THR A 32 32.98 5.27 -17.91
CA THR A 32 31.97 4.25 -17.69
C THR A 32 30.74 4.92 -17.06
N PHE A 33 29.77 5.28 -17.89
CA PHE A 33 28.49 5.82 -17.44
C PHE A 33 27.66 4.66 -16.89
N ALA A 34 27.79 4.39 -15.59
CA ALA A 34 26.87 3.50 -14.89
C ALA A 34 25.51 4.20 -14.84
N VAL A 35 24.64 3.88 -15.80
CA VAL A 35 23.22 4.23 -15.73
C VAL A 35 22.65 3.43 -14.57
N ALA A 36 22.66 4.04 -13.38
CA ALA A 36 21.80 3.59 -12.30
C ALA A 36 20.37 3.79 -12.80
N LEU A 37 19.72 2.69 -13.22
CA LEU A 37 18.28 2.63 -13.30
C LEU A 37 17.77 2.84 -11.88
N ALA A 38 17.59 4.11 -11.51
CA ALA A 38 16.70 4.48 -10.43
C ALA A 38 15.33 3.99 -10.87
N THR A 39 14.96 2.78 -10.45
CA THR A 39 13.56 2.43 -10.32
C THR A 39 13.03 3.43 -9.32
N SER A 40 12.46 4.53 -9.82
CA SER A 40 11.58 5.36 -9.02
C SER A 40 10.53 4.41 -8.49
N ALA A 41 10.68 3.98 -7.24
CA ALA A 41 9.54 3.56 -6.48
C ALA A 41 8.55 4.70 -6.68
N ALA A 42 7.47 4.45 -7.41
CA ALA A 42 6.35 5.36 -7.39
C ALA A 42 6.04 5.49 -5.91
N ALA A 43 6.39 6.63 -5.31
CA ALA A 43 5.98 6.93 -3.96
C ALA A 43 4.46 6.72 -3.98
N GLU A 44 3.95 5.77 -3.20
CA GLU A 44 2.55 5.40 -3.21
C GLU A 44 1.73 6.64 -2.92
N ALA A 45 1.27 7.25 -4.00
CA ALA A 45 0.55 8.49 -4.04
C ALA A 45 -0.95 8.24 -3.76
N HIS A 46 -1.35 6.98 -3.79
CA HIS A 46 -2.75 6.58 -3.74
C HIS A 46 -3.36 6.80 -2.36
N ILE A 47 -4.61 7.26 -2.37
CA ILE A 47 -5.44 7.22 -1.16
C ILE A 47 -5.62 5.75 -0.78
N SER A 48 -5.27 5.40 0.46
CA SER A 48 -5.27 4.01 0.93
C SER A 48 -6.01 3.86 2.26
N ALA A 49 -6.58 2.68 2.48
CA ALA A 49 -7.07 2.33 3.81
C ALA A 49 -5.88 2.03 4.72
N VAL A 50 -5.81 2.67 5.88
CA VAL A 50 -4.67 2.55 6.81
C VAL A 50 -4.59 1.13 7.39
N SER A 51 -5.75 0.52 7.68
CA SER A 51 -5.82 -0.91 8.00
C SER A 51 -6.13 -1.69 6.74
N PRO A 52 -5.35 -2.71 6.35
CA PRO A 52 -5.64 -3.50 5.17
C PRO A 52 -6.82 -4.45 5.35
N THR A 53 -7.25 -4.72 6.59
CA THR A 53 -8.28 -5.72 6.92
C THR A 53 -9.44 -5.11 7.71
N ALA A 54 -10.60 -5.71 7.56
CA ALA A 54 -11.80 -5.45 8.35
C ALA A 54 -12.51 -6.77 8.69
N ILE A 55 -13.05 -6.91 9.90
CA ILE A 55 -13.73 -8.15 10.31
C ILE A 55 -15.18 -8.14 9.84
N ALA A 56 -15.60 -9.20 9.16
CA ALA A 56 -16.96 -9.38 8.66
C ALA A 56 -18.01 -9.13 9.75
N ASN A 57 -19.08 -8.41 9.40
CA ASN A 57 -20.23 -8.16 10.29
C ASN A 57 -19.90 -7.44 11.61
N LYS A 58 -18.71 -6.83 11.76
CA LYS A 58 -18.34 -6.02 12.93
C LYS A 58 -18.44 -4.53 12.61
N THR A 59 -18.51 -3.74 13.68
CA THR A 59 -18.31 -2.29 13.53
C THR A 59 -16.82 -2.00 13.66
N THR A 60 -16.27 -1.25 12.71
CA THR A 60 -14.90 -0.77 12.74
C THR A 60 -14.83 0.74 12.51
N VAL A 61 -13.66 1.31 12.71
CA VAL A 61 -13.28 2.61 12.17
C VAL A 61 -12.51 2.35 10.89
N VAL A 62 -13.01 2.87 9.78
CA VAL A 62 -12.29 2.94 8.51
C VAL A 62 -11.48 4.23 8.53
N GLU A 63 -10.17 4.13 8.34
CA GLU A 63 -9.26 5.26 8.23
C GLU A 63 -8.67 5.28 6.82
N LEU A 64 -8.75 6.43 6.15
CA LEU A 64 -8.18 6.66 4.83
C LEU A 64 -7.03 7.65 4.95
N GLY A 65 -5.88 7.27 4.42
CA GLY A 65 -4.71 8.12 4.26
C GLY A 65 -4.76 8.88 2.95
N VAL A 66 -4.73 10.20 3.01
CA VAL A 66 -4.66 11.08 1.83
C VAL A 66 -3.25 11.64 1.76
N GLY A 67 -2.46 11.08 0.85
CA GLY A 67 -1.01 11.28 0.80
C GLY A 67 -0.57 12.62 0.22
N HIS A 68 -1.31 13.11 -0.77
CA HIS A 68 -0.96 14.30 -1.52
C HIS A 68 -2.23 14.92 -2.15
N GLY A 69 -2.12 16.14 -2.65
CA GLY A 69 -3.15 16.87 -3.37
C GLY A 69 -3.14 16.62 -4.88
N CYS A 70 -3.38 17.62 -5.72
CA CYS A 70 -3.50 17.39 -7.17
C CYS A 70 -2.53 18.32 -7.90
N GLU A 71 -1.52 17.75 -8.57
CA GLU A 71 -0.51 18.51 -9.32
C GLU A 71 0.13 19.63 -8.48
N GLY A 72 0.37 19.38 -7.19
CA GLY A 72 0.93 20.36 -6.25
C GLY A 72 -0.08 21.31 -5.58
N SER A 73 -1.37 21.23 -5.95
CA SER A 73 -2.46 21.95 -5.28
C SER A 73 -2.88 21.23 -3.99
N ASP A 74 -3.30 21.96 -2.96
CA ASP A 74 -3.72 21.37 -1.68
C ASP A 74 -5.01 20.53 -1.83
N THR A 75 -5.11 19.45 -1.05
CA THR A 75 -6.38 18.72 -0.93
C THR A 75 -7.40 19.59 -0.21
N TYR A 76 -8.52 19.87 -0.85
CA TYR A 76 -9.53 20.80 -0.37
C TYR A 76 -10.82 20.11 0.09
N ALA A 77 -11.25 19.08 -0.64
CA ALA A 77 -12.37 18.23 -0.23
C ALA A 77 -12.14 16.77 -0.63
N ILE A 78 -12.69 15.87 0.17
CA ILE A 78 -12.69 14.43 -0.07
C ILE A 78 -14.12 13.94 0.08
N THR A 79 -14.65 13.28 -0.94
CA THR A 79 -15.91 12.53 -0.86
C THR A 79 -15.62 11.06 -1.01
N VAL A 80 -16.12 10.25 -0.08
CA VAL A 80 -16.01 8.80 -0.11
C VAL A 80 -17.40 8.23 -0.37
N ASP A 81 -17.55 7.44 -1.42
CA ASP A 81 -18.74 6.64 -1.63
C ASP A 81 -18.78 5.50 -0.61
N ILE A 82 -19.89 5.36 0.08
CA ILE A 82 -20.08 4.27 1.04
C ILE A 82 -20.38 2.99 0.26
N PRO A 83 -19.51 1.96 0.38
CA PRO A 83 -19.69 0.70 -0.33
C PRO A 83 -20.99 0.01 0.09
N LYS A 84 -21.64 -0.61 -0.88
CA LYS A 84 -22.91 -1.32 -0.65
C LYS A 84 -22.78 -2.35 0.48
N GLY A 85 -23.78 -2.37 1.36
CA GLY A 85 -23.83 -3.29 2.50
C GLY A 85 -23.12 -2.78 3.76
N MET A 86 -22.36 -1.69 3.68
CA MET A 86 -21.94 -0.96 4.87
C MET A 86 -23.12 -0.20 5.46
N THR A 87 -23.23 -0.21 6.79
CA THR A 87 -24.34 0.45 7.50
C THR A 87 -23.82 1.17 8.74
N SER A 88 -24.68 1.93 9.43
CA SER A 88 -24.31 2.65 10.67
C SER A 88 -23.12 3.61 10.49
N VAL A 89 -22.99 4.21 9.31
CA VAL A 89 -21.90 5.12 8.95
C VAL A 89 -21.99 6.40 9.76
N ARG A 90 -20.87 6.76 10.39
CA ARG A 90 -20.72 8.01 11.15
C ARG A 90 -19.31 8.56 10.95
N PRO A 91 -19.15 9.73 10.30
CA PRO A 91 -17.83 10.34 10.18
C PRO A 91 -17.29 10.72 11.56
N MET A 92 -15.98 10.62 11.72
CA MET A 92 -15.27 11.14 12.88
C MET A 92 -14.93 12.61 12.62
N TRP A 93 -14.86 13.39 13.70
CA TRP A 93 -14.30 14.73 13.61
C TRP A 93 -12.86 14.68 13.13
N SER A 94 -12.51 15.65 12.29
CA SER A 94 -11.18 15.83 11.72
C SER A 94 -10.86 17.31 11.73
N ASP A 95 -9.58 17.64 11.89
CA ASP A 95 -9.00 18.96 11.69
C ASP A 95 -8.94 19.36 10.20
N PHE A 96 -9.12 18.41 9.28
CA PHE A 96 -9.17 18.68 7.85
C PHE A 96 -10.35 19.58 7.48
N GLY A 97 -11.53 19.40 8.09
CA GLY A 97 -12.71 20.16 7.68
C GLY A 97 -14.04 19.57 8.13
N LYS A 98 -15.12 20.29 7.82
CA LYS A 98 -16.49 19.91 8.19
C LYS A 98 -16.93 18.69 7.40
N THR A 99 -17.74 17.86 8.05
CA THR A 99 -18.31 16.65 7.46
C THR A 99 -19.75 16.85 7.01
N SER A 100 -20.12 16.35 5.85
CA SER A 100 -21.51 16.22 5.39
C SER A 100 -21.80 14.78 4.95
N LEU A 101 -23.09 14.41 4.97
CA LEU A 101 -23.57 13.08 4.60
C LEU A 101 -24.60 13.20 3.49
N THR A 102 -24.49 12.33 2.50
CA THR A 102 -25.58 12.07 1.55
C THR A 102 -26.28 10.78 1.94
N TYR A 103 -27.60 10.78 1.88
CA TYR A 103 -28.45 9.65 2.19
C TYR A 103 -29.07 9.09 0.92
N ASP A 104 -29.38 7.79 0.93
CA ASP A 104 -30.11 7.15 -0.16
C ASP A 104 -31.51 7.78 -0.29
N PRO A 105 -31.96 8.10 -1.52
CA PRO A 105 -33.25 8.77 -1.74
C PRO A 105 -34.47 7.88 -1.47
N VAL A 106 -34.29 6.55 -1.46
CA VAL A 106 -35.33 5.56 -1.20
C VAL A 106 -35.29 5.10 0.26
N ASP A 107 -34.09 4.89 0.81
CA ASP A 107 -33.89 4.53 2.22
C ASP A 107 -33.06 5.61 2.97
N PRO A 108 -33.71 6.61 3.59
CA PRO A 108 -33.01 7.71 4.26
C PRO A 108 -32.23 7.28 5.51
N ALA A 109 -32.30 6.02 5.94
CA ALA A 109 -31.44 5.49 6.99
C ALA A 109 -30.05 5.08 6.46
N LEU A 110 -29.90 4.92 5.14
CA LEU A 110 -28.65 4.53 4.50
C LEU A 110 -27.86 5.76 4.06
N VAL A 111 -26.63 5.88 4.55
CA VAL A 111 -25.66 6.87 4.06
C VAL A 111 -25.01 6.32 2.80
N THR A 112 -24.98 7.11 1.73
CA THR A 112 -24.39 6.74 0.43
C THR A 112 -23.04 7.40 0.19
N SER A 113 -22.75 8.53 0.82
CA SER A 113 -21.42 9.14 0.80
C SER A 113 -21.14 9.97 2.05
N VAL A 114 -19.85 10.17 2.31
CA VAL A 114 -19.32 11.04 3.36
C VAL A 114 -18.36 12.03 2.72
N THR A 115 -18.56 13.32 2.97
CA THR A 115 -17.67 14.37 2.46
C THR A 115 -16.99 15.09 3.62
N TRP A 116 -15.68 15.32 3.51
CA TRP A 116 -14.93 16.27 4.33
C TRP A 116 -14.51 17.45 3.45
N GLN A 117 -14.70 18.67 3.92
CA GLN A 117 -14.31 19.87 3.18
C GLN A 117 -13.76 20.95 4.12
N LYS A 118 -12.60 21.49 3.74
CA LYS A 118 -11.99 22.67 4.36
C LYS A 118 -12.88 23.89 4.18
N ASP A 119 -12.83 24.82 5.15
CA ASP A 119 -13.23 26.19 4.87
C ASP A 119 -12.14 26.85 3.98
N ASP A 120 -12.51 27.80 3.10
CA ASP A 120 -11.56 28.45 2.17
C ASP A 120 -10.34 29.07 2.88
N ALA A 121 -10.51 29.50 4.13
CA ALA A 121 -9.45 30.11 4.95
C ALA A 121 -8.40 29.09 5.43
N ASP A 122 -8.75 27.80 5.43
CA ASP A 122 -7.89 26.70 5.89
C ASP A 122 -7.20 25.98 4.70
N ALA A 123 -7.49 26.40 3.46
CA ALA A 123 -6.80 25.89 2.28
C ALA A 123 -5.32 26.31 2.31
N LEU A 124 -4.43 25.33 2.12
CA LEU A 124 -2.99 25.56 2.09
C LEU A 124 -2.57 26.10 0.72
N PRO A 125 -1.46 26.85 0.64
CA PRO A 125 -0.96 27.37 -0.63
C PRO A 125 -0.48 26.29 -1.60
N GLY A 126 -0.34 25.04 -1.14
CA GLY A 126 0.05 23.91 -1.95
C GLY A 126 0.06 22.59 -1.18
N ASP A 127 0.39 21.54 -1.90
CA ASP A 127 0.44 20.17 -1.44
C ASP A 127 1.63 19.92 -0.51
N SER A 128 1.36 19.90 0.80
CA SER A 128 2.40 19.82 1.83
C SER A 128 2.06 18.92 3.01
N ASN A 129 0.80 18.50 3.13
CA ASN A 129 0.29 17.80 4.30
C ASN A 129 -0.32 16.45 3.91
N TYR A 130 -0.07 15.47 4.77
CA TYR A 130 -0.79 14.20 4.79
C TYR A 130 -2.02 14.33 5.68
N TYR A 131 -3.17 13.79 5.23
CA TYR A 131 -4.40 13.82 6.01
C TYR A 131 -4.89 12.40 6.32
N LYS A 132 -5.53 12.26 7.49
CA LYS A 132 -6.24 11.03 7.85
C LYS A 132 -7.71 11.35 8.05
N LEU A 133 -8.57 10.75 7.23
CA LEU A 133 -10.01 10.90 7.30
C LEU A 133 -10.62 9.58 7.77
N ALA A 134 -11.53 9.64 8.74
CA ALA A 134 -12.02 8.42 9.38
C ALA A 134 -13.53 8.44 9.57
N PHE A 135 -14.16 7.28 9.44
CA PHE A 135 -15.56 7.08 9.77
C PHE A 135 -15.79 5.71 10.41
N ARG A 136 -16.70 5.67 11.37
CA ARG A 136 -17.17 4.42 11.98
C ARG A 136 -18.27 3.82 11.10
N ALA A 137 -18.20 2.52 10.82
CA ALA A 137 -19.24 1.81 10.08
C ALA A 137 -19.29 0.33 10.43
N ARG A 138 -20.46 -0.28 10.20
CA ARG A 138 -20.63 -1.74 10.22
C ARG A 138 -20.25 -2.30 8.86
N VAL A 139 -19.29 -3.21 8.88
CA VAL A 139 -18.79 -3.97 7.73
C VAL A 139 -19.83 -5.01 7.31
N PRO A 140 -20.07 -5.25 6.00
CA PRO A 140 -20.99 -6.29 5.56
C PRO A 140 -20.56 -7.68 6.03
N ASN A 141 -21.51 -8.60 6.14
CA ASN A 141 -21.22 -9.99 6.45
C ASN A 141 -20.79 -10.75 5.18
N ALA A 142 -19.61 -10.42 4.66
CA ALA A 142 -19.07 -10.99 3.42
C ALA A 142 -17.59 -11.36 3.57
N PRO A 143 -17.23 -12.32 4.45
CA PRO A 143 -15.84 -12.72 4.62
C PRO A 143 -15.26 -13.28 3.32
N PHE A 144 -13.94 -13.16 3.18
CA PHE A 144 -13.17 -13.57 2.00
C PHE A 144 -13.49 -12.77 0.72
N THR A 145 -13.92 -11.52 0.91
CA THR A 145 -14.13 -10.54 -0.19
C THR A 145 -13.38 -9.25 0.12
N SER A 146 -13.43 -8.28 -0.80
CA SER A 146 -12.84 -6.95 -0.60
C SER A 146 -13.91 -5.86 -0.63
N ILE A 147 -13.69 -4.83 0.18
CA ILE A 147 -14.39 -3.54 0.11
C ILE A 147 -13.50 -2.57 -0.65
N TYR A 148 -14.09 -1.82 -1.58
CA TYR A 148 -13.43 -0.73 -2.30
C TYR A 148 -14.13 0.58 -1.98
N TYR A 149 -13.38 1.53 -1.45
CA TYR A 149 -13.82 2.90 -1.17
C TYR A 149 -13.46 3.75 -2.38
N LYS A 150 -14.47 4.11 -3.18
CA LYS A 150 -14.29 5.08 -4.25
C LYS A 150 -14.16 6.45 -3.63
N VAL A 151 -13.09 7.16 -3.97
CA VAL A 151 -12.77 8.46 -3.37
C VAL A 151 -12.64 9.51 -4.47
N HIS A 152 -13.37 10.60 -4.29
CA HIS A 152 -13.35 11.78 -5.15
C HIS A 152 -12.63 12.90 -4.42
N GLN A 153 -11.52 13.34 -4.99
CA GLN A 153 -10.67 14.37 -4.40
C GLN A 153 -10.80 15.67 -5.19
N VAL A 154 -11.12 16.74 -4.47
CA VAL A 154 -11.05 18.11 -4.99
C VAL A 154 -9.82 18.76 -4.38
N CYS A 155 -9.00 19.34 -5.24
CA CYS A 155 -7.84 20.12 -4.85
C CYS A 155 -8.02 21.58 -5.22
N ARG A 156 -7.34 22.45 -4.49
CA ARG A 156 -7.44 23.91 -4.65
C ARG A 156 -6.06 24.52 -4.68
N ALA A 157 -5.73 25.20 -5.77
CA ALA A 157 -4.52 25.98 -5.91
C ALA A 157 -4.59 27.28 -5.09
N ALA A 158 -3.44 27.95 -4.92
CA ALA A 158 -3.36 29.21 -4.18
C ALA A 158 -4.22 30.34 -4.81
N ASP A 159 -4.45 30.30 -6.12
CA ASP A 159 -5.32 31.24 -6.84
C ASP A 159 -6.81 30.83 -6.83
N ALA A 160 -7.15 29.84 -6.01
CA ALA A 160 -8.48 29.22 -5.88
C ALA A 160 -8.96 28.40 -7.09
N THR A 161 -8.11 28.14 -8.09
CA THR A 161 -8.42 27.18 -9.15
C THR A 161 -8.61 25.79 -8.58
N LEU A 162 -9.68 25.10 -8.99
CA LEU A 162 -9.97 23.73 -8.57
C LEU A 162 -9.45 22.71 -9.58
N SER A 163 -8.93 21.61 -9.07
CA SER A 163 -8.58 20.40 -9.84
C SER A 163 -9.12 19.16 -9.13
N TYR A 164 -9.12 18.02 -9.83
CA TYR A 164 -9.85 16.83 -9.41
C TYR A 164 -9.02 15.57 -9.64
N ALA A 165 -9.12 14.62 -8.71
CA ALA A 165 -8.57 13.27 -8.84
C ALA A 165 -9.61 12.22 -8.42
N GLU A 166 -9.68 11.13 -9.18
CA GLU A 166 -10.75 10.13 -9.12
C GLU A 166 -10.16 8.75 -8.77
N TRP A 167 -10.13 8.42 -7.48
CA TRP A 167 -9.59 7.17 -6.94
C TRP A 167 -10.68 6.09 -6.93
N VAL A 168 -11.03 5.60 -8.12
CA VAL A 168 -12.24 4.79 -8.32
C VAL A 168 -12.01 3.48 -9.05
N ALA A 169 -10.81 3.24 -9.61
CA ALA A 169 -10.50 2.06 -10.39
C ALA A 169 -10.47 0.80 -9.52
N LEU A 170 -11.19 -0.24 -9.96
CA LEU A 170 -11.20 -1.56 -9.34
C LEU A 170 -10.07 -2.44 -9.92
N PRO A 171 -9.75 -3.60 -9.29
CA PRO A 171 -8.72 -4.48 -9.82
C PRO A 171 -8.96 -4.86 -11.29
N GLY A 172 -7.93 -4.65 -12.12
CA GLY A 172 -7.99 -4.90 -13.55
C GLY A 172 -8.52 -3.72 -14.39
N GLU A 173 -8.98 -2.64 -13.76
CA GLU A 173 -9.36 -1.40 -14.43
C GLU A 173 -8.15 -0.45 -14.55
N MET A 174 -8.17 0.39 -15.58
CA MET A 174 -7.18 1.46 -15.76
C MET A 174 -7.62 2.70 -14.98
N GLY A 175 -6.70 3.36 -14.28
CA GLY A 175 -6.94 4.61 -13.56
C GLY A 175 -6.35 4.59 -12.15
N GLU A 176 -6.69 5.61 -11.37
CA GLU A 176 -6.27 5.69 -9.97
C GLU A 176 -7.06 4.68 -9.12
N PRO A 177 -6.40 3.77 -8.39
CA PRO A 177 -7.07 2.69 -7.70
C PRO A 177 -7.89 3.19 -6.51
N ALA A 178 -9.06 2.60 -6.33
CA ALA A 178 -9.86 2.79 -5.12
C ALA A 178 -9.12 2.21 -3.90
N ALA A 179 -9.24 2.90 -2.75
CA ALA A 179 -8.73 2.37 -1.49
C ALA A 179 -9.46 1.05 -1.14
N ALA A 180 -8.76 0.06 -0.60
CA ALA A 180 -9.33 -1.26 -0.38
C ALA A 180 -9.08 -1.80 1.03
N GLN A 181 -10.03 -2.58 1.54
CA GLN A 181 -9.88 -3.43 2.72
C GLN A 181 -10.37 -4.84 2.40
N VAL A 182 -9.65 -5.85 2.87
CA VAL A 182 -10.11 -7.24 2.77
C VAL A 182 -11.00 -7.56 3.97
N ILE A 183 -12.09 -8.25 3.72
CA ILE A 183 -13.02 -8.68 4.77
C ILE A 183 -12.58 -10.05 5.26
N VAL A 184 -12.01 -10.11 6.45
CA VAL A 184 -11.63 -11.37 7.10
C VAL A 184 -12.78 -11.93 7.93
N PRO A 185 -12.89 -13.26 8.12
CA PRO A 185 -13.86 -13.82 9.04
C PRO A 185 -13.56 -13.41 10.48
N ASP A 186 -14.61 -13.34 11.30
CA ASP A 186 -14.45 -13.29 12.75
C ASP A 186 -13.77 -14.58 13.22
N HIS A 187 -12.82 -14.45 14.13
CA HIS A 187 -12.02 -15.58 14.59
C HIS A 187 -11.60 -15.42 16.05
N LEU A 188 -11.40 -16.57 16.70
CA LEU A 188 -10.85 -16.65 18.06
C LEU A 188 -9.44 -17.25 18.00
N PRO A 189 -8.59 -17.03 19.02
CA PRO A 189 -7.33 -17.74 19.12
C PRO A 189 -7.53 -19.26 19.10
N GLY A 190 -6.69 -19.99 18.36
CA GLY A 190 -6.79 -21.43 18.19
C GLY A 190 -7.55 -21.84 16.92
N TRP A 191 -8.16 -23.03 16.96
CA TRP A 191 -8.78 -23.67 15.80
C TRP A 191 -10.18 -23.12 15.52
N ASN A 192 -10.37 -22.60 14.31
CA ASN A 192 -11.63 -22.12 13.78
C ASN A 192 -12.00 -22.94 12.54
N LYS A 193 -13.29 -23.27 12.39
CA LYS A 193 -13.81 -23.96 11.20
C LYS A 193 -14.63 -22.99 10.37
N TYR A 194 -14.38 -22.94 9.06
CA TYR A 194 -15.17 -22.15 8.12
C TYR A 194 -15.67 -23.00 6.96
N THR A 195 -16.88 -22.71 6.50
CA THR A 195 -17.32 -23.05 5.15
C THR A 195 -17.11 -21.82 4.28
N VAL A 196 -16.31 -21.95 3.25
CA VAL A 196 -15.89 -20.83 2.40
C VAL A 196 -17.08 -20.39 1.53
N PRO A 197 -17.53 -19.12 1.58
CA PRO A 197 -18.72 -18.68 0.85
C PRO A 197 -18.44 -18.33 -0.62
N VAL A 198 -17.18 -18.05 -0.97
CA VAL A 198 -16.74 -17.60 -2.29
C VAL A 198 -15.35 -18.15 -2.59
N ASP A 199 -15.00 -18.32 -3.86
CA ASP A 199 -13.64 -18.73 -4.25
C ASP A 199 -12.59 -17.75 -3.71
N ILE A 200 -11.54 -18.31 -3.09
CA ILE A 200 -10.41 -17.55 -2.56
C ILE A 200 -9.23 -17.72 -3.52
N ALA A 201 -9.01 -16.71 -4.37
CA ALA A 201 -7.96 -16.73 -5.37
C ALA A 201 -6.55 -16.46 -4.81
N ASP A 202 -6.45 -15.91 -3.60
CA ASP A 202 -5.18 -15.68 -2.91
C ASP A 202 -5.35 -15.82 -1.39
N LEU A 203 -4.92 -16.95 -0.85
CA LEU A 203 -4.93 -17.24 0.59
C LEU A 203 -4.03 -16.28 1.37
N GLY A 204 -2.96 -15.78 0.76
CA GLY A 204 -2.05 -14.83 1.36
C GLY A 204 -2.66 -13.45 1.57
N VAL A 205 -3.80 -13.16 0.95
CA VAL A 205 -4.56 -11.93 1.21
C VAL A 205 -5.39 -12.02 2.49
N PHE A 206 -6.00 -13.19 2.75
CA PHE A 206 -6.96 -13.35 3.84
C PHE A 206 -6.40 -14.00 5.11
N PHE A 207 -5.28 -14.71 5.00
CA PHE A 207 -4.73 -15.53 6.08
C PHE A 207 -3.32 -15.12 6.51
N LYS A 208 -2.97 -13.83 6.38
CA LYS A 208 -1.65 -13.32 6.83
C LYS A 208 -1.41 -13.45 8.32
N ASP A 209 -2.47 -13.40 9.12
CA ASP A 209 -2.47 -13.54 10.57
C ASP A 209 -2.73 -14.99 11.02
N ALA A 210 -2.98 -15.92 10.09
CA ALA A 210 -3.14 -17.32 10.41
C ALA A 210 -1.77 -18.03 10.52
N LEU A 211 -1.65 -18.93 11.48
CA LEU A 211 -0.51 -19.84 11.61
C LEU A 211 -0.53 -20.91 10.51
N ILE A 212 -1.70 -21.50 10.26
CA ILE A 212 -1.90 -22.56 9.27
C ILE A 212 -3.37 -22.67 8.88
N VAL A 213 -3.62 -22.95 7.61
CA VAL A 213 -4.93 -23.24 7.01
C VAL A 213 -4.92 -24.67 6.50
N TRP A 214 -5.94 -25.45 6.82
CA TRP A 214 -6.13 -26.82 6.37
C TRP A 214 -7.38 -26.95 5.54
N ARG A 215 -7.28 -27.73 4.46
CA ARG A 215 -8.42 -28.23 3.68
C ARG A 215 -8.21 -29.72 3.43
N GLY A 216 -8.92 -30.56 4.19
CA GLY A 216 -8.69 -32.00 4.14
C GLY A 216 -7.25 -32.34 4.54
N ALA A 217 -6.50 -32.99 3.64
CA ALA A 217 -5.08 -33.30 3.82
C ALA A 217 -4.12 -32.21 3.29
N ASP A 218 -4.66 -31.16 2.66
CA ASP A 218 -3.85 -30.05 2.16
C ASP A 218 -3.68 -28.97 3.24
N ALA A 219 -2.49 -28.38 3.33
CA ALA A 219 -2.20 -27.29 4.27
C ALA A 219 -1.48 -26.11 3.60
N TYR A 220 -1.84 -24.90 4.03
CA TYR A 220 -1.22 -23.63 3.63
C TYR A 220 -0.74 -22.86 4.86
N SER A 221 0.38 -22.15 4.74
CA SER A 221 0.79 -21.14 5.71
C SER A 221 1.45 -19.98 4.99
N PHE A 222 1.24 -18.76 5.49
CA PHE A 222 1.97 -17.58 5.04
C PHE A 222 3.43 -17.57 5.55
N ASN A 223 3.78 -18.44 6.51
CA ASN A 223 5.10 -18.52 7.10
C ASN A 223 5.96 -19.61 6.43
N ASP A 224 7.09 -19.22 5.85
CA ASP A 224 7.99 -20.13 5.12
C ASP A 224 8.49 -21.30 5.99
N ASN A 225 8.78 -21.09 7.28
CA ASN A 225 9.19 -22.19 8.17
C ASN A 225 8.07 -23.22 8.34
N THR A 226 6.81 -22.76 8.45
CA THR A 226 5.66 -23.66 8.50
C THR A 226 5.45 -24.38 7.17
N VAL A 227 5.75 -23.73 6.03
CA VAL A 227 5.70 -24.36 4.70
C VAL A 227 6.70 -25.53 4.61
N GLU A 228 7.93 -25.37 5.10
CA GLU A 228 8.92 -26.46 5.14
C GLU A 228 8.43 -27.64 6.01
N LEU A 229 7.80 -27.36 7.15
CA LEU A 229 7.22 -28.39 8.02
C LEU A 229 6.06 -29.14 7.34
N ILE A 230 5.21 -28.43 6.61
CA ILE A 230 4.11 -29.02 5.82
C ILE A 230 4.69 -30.00 4.80
N GLN A 231 5.70 -29.58 4.03
CA GLN A 231 6.33 -30.41 2.99
C GLN A 231 7.03 -31.65 3.55
N GLY A 232 7.53 -31.58 4.79
CA GLY A 232 8.17 -32.70 5.47
C GLY A 232 7.22 -33.64 6.22
N THR A 233 5.92 -33.35 6.26
CA THR A 233 4.95 -34.15 7.03
C THR A 233 4.30 -35.23 6.16
N ASP A 234 4.47 -36.49 6.54
CA ASP A 234 3.87 -37.63 5.83
C ASP A 234 2.35 -37.51 5.72
N GLY A 235 1.84 -37.66 4.50
CA GLY A 235 0.40 -37.62 4.22
C GLY A 235 -0.20 -36.22 4.13
N VAL A 236 0.62 -35.16 4.14
CA VAL A 236 0.19 -33.77 3.99
C VAL A 236 0.70 -33.22 2.66
N THR A 237 -0.16 -32.51 1.95
CA THR A 237 0.16 -31.84 0.69
C THR A 237 0.12 -30.32 0.86
N LEU A 238 0.98 -29.60 0.15
CA LEU A 238 0.93 -28.14 0.16
C LEU A 238 -0.32 -27.68 -0.59
N LEU A 239 -1.19 -26.95 0.10
CA LEU A 239 -2.34 -26.27 -0.48
C LEU A 239 -1.83 -25.06 -1.28
N ALA A 240 -2.15 -25.02 -2.57
CA ALA A 240 -1.80 -23.90 -3.43
C ALA A 240 -2.45 -22.60 -2.92
N ALA A 241 -1.76 -21.47 -3.09
CA ALA A 241 -2.21 -20.16 -2.61
C ALA A 241 -3.52 -19.69 -3.28
N ASP A 242 -3.91 -20.23 -4.43
CA ASP A 242 -5.16 -19.96 -5.16
C ASP A 242 -6.25 -21.04 -4.93
N GLY A 243 -6.02 -21.89 -3.92
CA GLY A 243 -6.54 -23.25 -3.92
C GLY A 243 -7.91 -23.45 -3.31
N VAL A 244 -8.51 -22.51 -2.57
CA VAL A 244 -9.76 -22.77 -1.82
C VAL A 244 -10.98 -22.29 -2.59
N LYS A 245 -11.95 -23.18 -2.79
CA LYS A 245 -13.17 -22.92 -3.57
C LYS A 245 -14.38 -22.69 -2.67
N ALA A 246 -15.41 -22.06 -3.23
CA ALA A 246 -16.68 -21.94 -2.56
C ALA A 246 -17.21 -23.32 -2.12
N ASN A 247 -17.73 -23.38 -0.89
CA ASN A 247 -18.19 -24.55 -0.16
C ASN A 247 -17.10 -25.49 0.38
N ASP A 248 -15.81 -25.20 0.17
CA ASP A 248 -14.76 -25.92 0.87
C ASP A 248 -14.89 -25.70 2.39
N GLU A 249 -14.69 -26.78 3.15
CA GLU A 249 -14.49 -26.68 4.59
C GLU A 249 -13.00 -26.51 4.89
N ILE A 250 -12.67 -25.44 5.62
CA ILE A 250 -11.30 -25.17 6.06
C ILE A 250 -11.21 -25.09 7.58
N TRP A 251 -10.08 -25.53 8.11
CA TRP A 251 -9.68 -25.34 9.49
C TRP A 251 -8.52 -24.38 9.56
N VAL A 252 -8.69 -23.28 10.28
CA VAL A 252 -7.68 -22.23 10.38
C VAL A 252 -7.25 -22.10 11.83
N ARG A 253 -5.95 -22.07 12.07
CA ARG A 253 -5.39 -21.74 13.37
C ARG A 253 -4.86 -20.32 13.33
N TYR A 254 -5.44 -19.46 14.17
CA TYR A 254 -4.91 -18.12 14.48
C TYR A 254 -4.18 -18.16 15.83
#